data_AF-A0A949VY28-F1
#
_entry.id   AF-A0A949VY28-F1
#
_cell.length_a   1.000
_cell.length_b   1.000
_cell.length_c   1.000
_cell.angle_alpha   90.00
_cell.angle_beta   90.00
_cell.angle_gamma   90.00
#
_symmetry.space_group_name_H-M   'P 1'
#
loop_
_entity.id
_entity.type
_entity.pdbx_description
1 polymer ?
#
loop_
_entity_poly.entity_id
_entity_poly.type
_entity_poly.pdbx_seq_one_letter_code
_entity_poly.pdbx_strand_id
1 'polypeptide(L)'
;MPFEKRPKLLGEAALFDYALKTLGARAQSTAELRIKLRRKAEKLGDADKVIARLKEYGYLNDSLFAEQYAARRLENEGFGRARVLSGLRAKRVAPALAERAVNAAFAATDELDLISQFLARKYRNKPLAEVLADPKGLAAAYRKLRLAGFSSGNSLRVLKQHAGNEELLDSLESAEELPLAENSHPDDTPSY
;
A
#
# COMPACT_ATOMS: atom_id res chain seq x y z
N MET A 1 -1.94 -38.90 5.93
CA MET A 1 -1.86 -37.61 6.65
C MET A 1 -0.40 -37.20 6.76
N PRO A 2 0.10 -36.18 6.05
CA PRO A 2 1.49 -35.76 6.24
C PRO A 2 1.58 -34.97 7.55
N PHE A 3 2.40 -35.45 8.48
CA PHE A 3 2.77 -34.72 9.68
C PHE A 3 3.62 -33.51 9.26
N GLU A 4 3.06 -32.30 9.32
CA GLU A 4 3.86 -31.09 9.25
C GLU A 4 4.83 -31.10 10.44
N LYS A 5 6.12 -31.41 10.17
CA LYS A 5 7.19 -31.21 11.14
C LYS A 5 7.12 -29.77 11.61
N ARG A 6 6.70 -29.55 12.86
CA ARG A 6 6.81 -28.22 13.48
C ARG A 6 8.27 -27.79 13.33
N PRO A 7 8.56 -26.68 12.63
CA PRO A 7 9.93 -26.29 12.38
C PRO A 7 10.64 -26.11 13.73
N LYS A 8 11.86 -26.65 13.83
CA LYS A 8 12.70 -26.51 15.02
C LYS A 8 12.79 -25.03 15.39
N LEU A 9 12.42 -24.69 16.63
CA LEU A 9 12.60 -23.35 17.15
C LEU A 9 14.10 -23.02 17.18
N LEU A 10 14.42 -21.75 16.97
CA LEU A 10 15.76 -21.24 16.81
C LEU A 10 16.13 -20.47 18.07
N GLY A 11 17.30 -20.79 18.63
CA GLY A 11 17.97 -19.93 19.59
C GLY A 11 18.47 -18.64 18.93
N GLU A 12 18.86 -17.66 19.74
CA GLU A 12 19.20 -16.29 19.33
C GLU A 12 20.18 -16.21 18.13
N ALA A 13 21.29 -16.96 18.14
CA ALA A 13 22.28 -16.92 17.05
C ALA A 13 21.71 -17.43 15.71
N ALA A 14 21.02 -18.57 15.72
CA ALA A 14 20.38 -19.10 14.52
C ALA A 14 19.21 -18.23 14.04
N LEU A 15 18.54 -17.54 14.97
CA LEU A 15 17.47 -16.58 14.66
C LEU A 15 18.03 -15.32 13.98
N PHE A 16 19.22 -14.86 14.39
CA PHE A 16 19.95 -13.76 13.75
C PHE A 16 20.37 -14.13 12.32
N ASP A 17 20.98 -15.30 12.12
CA ASP A 17 21.35 -15.78 10.77
C ASP A 17 20.12 -15.93 9.86
N TYR A 18 19.03 -16.45 10.42
CA TYR A 18 17.75 -16.51 9.71
C TYR A 18 17.26 -15.12 9.32
N ALA A 19 17.34 -14.14 10.21
CA ALA A 19 16.95 -12.76 9.94
C ALA A 19 17.79 -12.16 8.79
N LEU A 20 19.11 -12.32 8.82
CA LEU A 20 20.02 -11.86 7.76
C LEU A 20 19.65 -12.47 6.40
N LYS A 21 19.43 -13.79 6.35
CA LYS A 21 18.99 -14.47 5.12
C LYS A 21 17.68 -13.90 4.59
N THR A 22 16.72 -13.61 5.47
CA THR A 22 15.43 -13.05 5.03
C THR A 22 15.53 -11.61 4.55
N LEU A 23 16.36 -10.79 5.18
CA LEU A 23 16.61 -9.40 4.77
C LEU A 23 17.38 -9.34 3.45
N GLY A 24 18.35 -10.23 3.24
CA GLY A 24 19.09 -10.34 1.98
C GLY A 24 18.20 -10.74 0.79
N ALA A 25 17.16 -11.55 1.03
CA ALA A 25 16.21 -11.93 -0.02
C ALA A 25 15.21 -10.82 -0.37
N ARG A 26 14.76 -10.04 0.62
CA ARG A 26 13.78 -8.98 0.43
C ARG A 26 13.82 -7.98 1.60
N ALA A 27 13.75 -6.69 1.29
CA ALA A 27 13.54 -5.64 2.28
C ALA A 27 12.24 -5.84 3.09
N GLN A 28 12.33 -5.74 4.41
CA GLN A 28 11.22 -5.91 5.35
C GLN A 28 11.19 -4.75 6.35
N SER A 29 9.99 -4.42 6.85
CA SER A 29 9.89 -3.56 8.02
C SER A 29 10.30 -4.31 9.29
N THR A 30 10.67 -3.55 10.32
CA THR A 30 10.97 -4.09 11.65
C THR A 30 9.81 -4.92 12.19
N ALA A 31 8.56 -4.45 12.03
CA ALA A 31 7.38 -5.12 12.54
C ALA A 31 7.07 -6.44 11.79
N GLU A 32 7.23 -6.46 10.46
CA GLU A 32 7.11 -7.71 9.69
C GLU A 32 8.15 -8.73 10.14
N LEU A 33 9.41 -8.30 10.28
CA LEU A 33 10.49 -9.19 10.69
C LEU A 33 10.27 -9.70 12.11
N ARG A 34 9.92 -8.84 13.07
CA ARG A 34 9.63 -9.22 14.45
C ARG A 34 8.58 -10.33 14.53
N ILE A 35 7.48 -10.21 13.78
CA ILE A 35 6.41 -11.22 13.78
C ILE A 35 6.91 -12.54 13.19
N LYS A 36 7.75 -12.49 12.15
CA LYS A 36 8.37 -13.67 11.56
C LYS A 36 9.33 -14.35 12.56
N LEU A 37 10.16 -13.57 13.26
CA LEU A 37 11.12 -14.10 14.23
C LEU A 37 10.43 -14.67 15.47
N ARG A 38 9.39 -14.02 15.99
CA ARG A 38 8.62 -14.53 17.15
C ARG A 38 8.03 -15.92 16.92
N ARG A 39 7.61 -16.24 15.69
CA ARG A 39 7.10 -17.57 15.31
C ARG A 39 8.18 -18.66 15.27
N LYS A 40 9.45 -18.28 15.28
CA LYS A 40 10.61 -19.17 15.16
C LYS A 40 11.52 -19.14 16.38
N ALA A 41 11.32 -18.21 17.32
CA ALA A 41 12.16 -18.06 18.50
C ALA A 41 11.89 -19.18 19.50
N GLU A 42 12.96 -19.71 20.09
CA GLU A 42 12.87 -20.66 21.20
C GLU A 42 12.45 -19.99 22.51
N LYS A 43 12.98 -18.80 22.79
CA LYS A 43 12.68 -18.04 24.01
C LYS A 43 11.86 -16.79 23.72
N LEU A 44 10.94 -16.48 24.63
CA LEU A 44 10.23 -15.21 24.69
C LEU A 44 11.24 -14.09 24.97
N GLY A 45 11.67 -13.40 23.91
CA GLY A 45 12.61 -12.27 23.99
C GLY A 45 13.72 -12.30 22.94
N ASP A 46 14.08 -13.48 22.43
CA ASP A 46 15.20 -13.62 21.46
C ASP A 46 14.92 -12.83 20.17
N ALA A 47 13.65 -12.80 19.73
CA ALA A 47 13.24 -11.99 18.59
C ALA A 47 13.52 -10.50 18.80
N ASP A 48 13.23 -9.96 19.98
CA ASP A 48 13.40 -8.54 20.26
C ASP A 48 14.89 -8.17 20.44
N LYS A 49 15.71 -9.07 20.99
CA LYS A 49 17.18 -8.92 21.01
C LYS A 49 17.78 -8.91 19.61
N VAL A 50 17.39 -9.86 18.76
CA VAL A 50 17.84 -9.92 17.35
C VAL A 50 17.45 -8.64 16.61
N ILE A 51 16.22 -8.15 16.81
CA ILE A 51 15.77 -6.89 16.21
C ILE A 51 16.61 -5.71 16.70
N ALA A 52 16.94 -5.63 17.99
CA ALA A 52 17.78 -4.55 18.53
C ALA A 52 19.17 -4.57 17.89
N ARG A 53 19.81 -5.75 17.81
CA ARG A 53 21.12 -5.92 17.18
C ARG A 53 21.10 -5.57 15.69
N LEU A 54 20.05 -5.94 14.97
CA LEU A 54 19.91 -5.60 13.54
C LEU A 54 19.74 -4.08 13.32
N LYS A 55 19.09 -3.37 14.25
CA LYS A 55 19.00 -1.91 14.21
C LYS A 55 20.33 -1.25 14.50
N GLU A 56 21.05 -1.74 15.52
CA GLU A 56 22.38 -1.25 15.88
C GLU A 56 23.36 -1.36 14.71
N TYR A 57 23.32 -2.48 13.98
CA TYR A 57 24.15 -2.67 12.78
C TYR A 57 23.61 -1.98 11.52
N GLY A 58 22.48 -1.26 11.60
CA GLY A 58 21.91 -0.54 10.47
C GLY A 58 21.16 -1.39 9.44
N TYR A 59 20.97 -2.69 9.68
CA TYR A 59 20.20 -3.57 8.79
C TYR A 59 18.69 -3.28 8.80
N LEU A 60 18.18 -2.62 9.85
CA LEU A 60 16.78 -2.23 9.96
C LEU A 60 16.65 -0.72 10.17
N ASN A 61 15.99 -0.08 9.23
CA ASN A 61 15.59 1.32 9.33
C ASN A 61 14.21 1.48 8.69
N ASP A 62 13.17 1.63 9.51
CA ASP A 62 11.80 1.75 9.02
C ASP A 62 11.55 3.07 8.26
N SER A 63 12.34 4.13 8.52
CA SER A 63 12.22 5.42 7.81
C SER A 63 12.71 5.27 6.39
N LEU A 64 13.94 4.79 6.25
CA LEU A 64 14.55 4.52 4.95
C LEU A 64 13.73 3.51 4.16
N PHE A 65 13.23 2.46 4.82
CA PHE A 65 12.33 1.50 4.19
C PHE A 65 11.06 2.16 3.64
N ALA A 66 10.43 3.05 4.42
CA ALA A 66 9.20 3.72 4.02
C ALA A 66 9.43 4.68 2.84
N GLU A 67 10.52 5.45 2.89
CA GLU A 67 10.93 6.38 1.83
C GLU A 67 11.20 5.63 0.52
N GLN A 68 12.05 4.60 0.55
CA GLN A 68 12.37 3.77 -0.61
C GLN A 68 11.13 3.06 -1.17
N TYR A 69 10.25 2.57 -0.30
CA TYR A 69 9.00 1.94 -0.73
C TYR A 69 8.10 2.96 -1.44
N ALA A 70 7.95 4.17 -0.90
CA ALA A 70 7.10 5.20 -1.49
C ALA A 70 7.64 5.66 -2.85
N ALA A 71 8.92 6.00 -2.93
CA ALA A 71 9.59 6.39 -4.17
C ALA A 71 9.45 5.29 -5.24
N ARG A 72 9.77 4.03 -4.87
CA ARG A 72 9.67 2.89 -5.80
C ARG A 72 8.27 2.73 -6.37
N ARG A 73 7.22 2.88 -5.54
CA ARG A 73 5.81 2.72 -5.96
C ARG A 73 5.31 3.84 -6.84
N LEU A 74 5.80 5.04 -6.61
CA LEU A 74 5.54 6.18 -7.47
C LEU A 74 6.22 5.99 -8.83
N GLU A 75 7.53 5.76 -8.84
CA GLU A 75 8.34 5.73 -10.07
C GLU A 75 8.02 4.53 -10.97
N ASN A 76 7.92 3.33 -10.39
CA ASN A 76 7.78 2.11 -11.20
C ASN A 76 6.32 1.81 -11.53
N GLU A 77 5.44 1.78 -10.52
CA GLU A 77 4.05 1.41 -10.72
C GLU A 77 3.15 2.60 -11.09
N GLY A 78 3.55 3.83 -10.77
CA GLY A 78 2.71 5.01 -10.96
C GLY A 78 1.47 4.98 -10.07
N PHE A 79 1.57 4.44 -8.86
CA PHE A 79 0.43 4.36 -7.94
C PHE A 79 0.13 5.70 -7.27
N GLY A 80 -1.15 5.93 -6.99
CA GLY A 80 -1.61 7.08 -6.23
C GLY A 80 -1.30 6.98 -4.74
N ARG A 81 -1.32 8.13 -4.08
CA ARG A 81 -0.94 8.33 -2.68
C ARG A 81 -1.58 7.31 -1.72
N ALA A 82 -2.89 7.08 -1.87
CA ALA A 82 -3.64 6.22 -0.95
C ALA A 82 -3.22 4.74 -1.04
N ARG A 83 -2.84 4.28 -2.23
CA ARG A 83 -2.39 2.90 -2.44
C ARG A 83 -1.01 2.67 -1.84
N VAL A 84 -0.10 3.63 -2.01
CA VAL A 84 1.24 3.58 -1.40
C VAL A 84 1.15 3.58 0.12
N LEU A 85 0.34 4.48 0.69
CA LEU A 85 0.12 4.55 2.14
C LEU A 85 -0.48 3.26 2.70
N SER A 86 -1.51 2.71 2.05
CA SER A 86 -2.09 1.42 2.44
C SER A 86 -1.08 0.28 2.34
N GLY A 87 -0.20 0.32 1.34
CA GLY A 87 0.91 -0.62 1.21
C GLY A 87 1.86 -0.58 2.40
N LEU A 88 2.28 0.62 2.83
CA LEU A 88 3.14 0.79 4.02
C LEU A 88 2.45 0.32 5.31
N ARG A 89 1.16 0.62 5.47
CA ARG A 89 0.36 0.13 6.61
C ARG A 89 0.24 -1.39 6.62
N ALA A 90 0.04 -2.01 5.45
CA ALA A 90 0.07 -3.48 5.31
C ALA A 90 1.45 -4.07 5.63
N LYS A 91 2.52 -3.31 5.39
CA LYS A 91 3.89 -3.59 5.85
C LYS A 91 4.14 -3.24 7.32
N ARG A 92 3.11 -2.85 8.07
CA ARG A 92 3.17 -2.50 9.50
C ARG A 92 4.21 -1.42 9.82
N VAL A 93 4.45 -0.52 8.86
CA VAL A 93 5.21 0.70 9.12
C VAL A 93 4.37 1.60 10.02
N ALA A 94 4.99 2.29 10.98
CA ALA A 94 4.30 3.18 11.90
C ALA A 94 3.51 4.25 11.11
N PRO A 95 2.25 4.57 11.48
CA PRO A 95 1.39 5.47 10.70
C PRO A 95 2.04 6.83 10.39
N ALA A 96 2.63 7.47 11.40
CA ALA A 96 3.30 8.76 11.25
C ALA A 96 4.50 8.70 10.27
N LEU A 97 5.22 7.58 10.26
CA LEU A 97 6.37 7.39 9.37
C LEU A 97 5.91 7.12 7.93
N ALA A 98 4.86 6.31 7.78
CA ALA A 98 4.27 6.03 6.49
C ALA A 98 3.70 7.30 5.85
N GLU A 99 2.99 8.13 6.62
CA GLU A 99 2.46 9.41 6.14
C GLU A 99 3.56 10.38 5.76
N ARG A 100 4.62 10.49 6.57
CA ARG A 100 5.78 11.34 6.26
C ARG A 100 6.46 10.92 4.97
N ALA A 101 6.76 9.63 4.81
CA ALA A 101 7.41 9.11 3.61
C ALA A 101 6.57 9.32 2.35
N VAL A 102 5.25 9.08 2.45
CA VAL A 102 4.32 9.31 1.34
C VAL A 102 4.19 10.80 1.02
N ASN A 103 4.09 11.68 2.02
CA ASN A 103 4.03 13.12 1.78
C ASN A 103 5.30 13.62 1.09
N ALA A 104 6.48 13.19 1.55
CA ALA A 104 7.74 13.56 0.94
C ALA A 104 7.85 13.07 -0.52
N ALA A 105 7.50 11.81 -0.78
CA ALA A 105 7.59 11.23 -2.12
C ALA A 105 6.64 11.89 -3.14
N PHE A 106 5.46 12.36 -2.69
CA PHE A 106 4.45 12.98 -3.55
C PHE A 106 4.48 14.51 -3.55
N ALA A 107 5.39 15.15 -2.81
CA ALA A 107 5.41 16.61 -2.63
C ALA A 107 5.57 17.40 -3.94
N ALA A 108 6.31 16.84 -4.90
CA ALA A 108 6.56 17.45 -6.20
C ALA A 108 5.75 16.80 -7.34
N THR A 109 4.76 15.96 -7.01
CA THR A 109 4.02 15.16 -7.99
C THR A 109 2.66 15.79 -8.25
N ASP A 110 2.38 16.12 -9.51
CA ASP A 110 1.02 16.42 -9.95
C ASP A 110 0.23 15.11 -10.12
N GLU A 111 -0.86 14.95 -9.35
CA GLU A 111 -1.70 13.75 -9.41
C GLU A 111 -2.42 13.63 -10.76
N LEU A 112 -2.79 14.73 -11.42
CA LEU A 112 -3.46 14.70 -12.72
C LEU A 112 -2.54 14.13 -13.81
N ASP A 113 -1.29 14.58 -13.83
CA ASP A 113 -0.27 14.05 -14.75
C ASP A 113 0.02 12.59 -14.48
N LEU A 114 0.11 12.21 -13.19
CA LEU A 114 0.35 10.82 -12.81
C LEU A 114 -0.80 9.89 -13.25
N ILE A 115 -2.06 10.33 -13.10
CA ILE A 115 -3.24 9.59 -13.58
C ILE A 115 -3.18 9.43 -15.10
N SER A 116 -2.89 10.51 -15.82
CA SER A 116 -2.79 10.50 -17.29
C SER A 116 -1.72 9.51 -17.77
N GLN A 117 -0.53 9.55 -17.17
CA GLN A 117 0.56 8.61 -17.46
C GLN A 117 0.18 7.16 -17.12
N PHE A 118 -0.51 6.95 -16.00
CA PHE A 118 -0.98 5.64 -15.59
C PHE A 118 -1.98 5.04 -16.60
N LEU A 119 -2.96 5.84 -17.05
CA LEU A 119 -3.92 5.43 -18.08
C LEU A 119 -3.22 5.16 -19.41
N ALA A 120 -2.35 6.05 -19.88
CA ALA A 120 -1.60 5.87 -21.11
C ALA A 120 -0.80 4.56 -21.11
N ARG A 121 -0.10 4.26 -20.00
CA ARG A 121 0.63 3.00 -19.83
C ARG A 121 -0.29 1.79 -19.85
N LYS A 122 -1.45 1.88 -19.19
CA LYS A 122 -2.37 0.74 -19.03
C LYS A 122 -3.16 0.44 -20.30
N TYR A 123 -3.50 1.46 -21.07
CA TYR A 123 -4.31 1.37 -22.28
C TYR A 123 -3.48 1.51 -23.56
N ARG A 124 -2.14 1.41 -23.51
CA ARG A 124 -1.23 1.58 -24.66
C ARG A 124 -1.59 0.81 -25.95
N ASN A 125 -2.37 -0.28 -25.85
CA ASN A 125 -2.77 -1.12 -26.98
C ASN A 125 -4.19 -0.84 -27.48
N LYS A 126 -4.89 0.15 -26.91
CA LYS A 126 -6.27 0.51 -27.26
C LYS A 126 -6.45 2.03 -27.26
N PRO A 127 -7.27 2.61 -28.14
CA PRO A 127 -7.56 4.02 -28.08
C PRO A 127 -8.32 4.33 -26.78
N LEU A 128 -7.75 5.18 -25.92
CA LEU A 128 -8.37 5.49 -24.63
C LEU A 128 -9.77 6.10 -24.82
N ALA A 129 -9.94 6.99 -25.80
CA ALA A 129 -11.23 7.60 -26.11
C ALA A 129 -12.32 6.57 -26.43
N GLU A 130 -12.01 5.51 -27.19
CA GLU A 130 -12.96 4.44 -27.50
C GLU A 130 -13.34 3.63 -26.25
N VAL A 131 -12.36 3.37 -25.38
CA VAL A 131 -12.61 2.67 -24.12
C VAL A 131 -13.51 3.49 -23.20
N LEU A 132 -13.33 4.82 -23.18
CA LEU A 132 -14.08 5.71 -22.31
C LEU A 132 -15.46 6.09 -22.88
N ALA A 133 -15.67 5.94 -24.20
CA ALA A 133 -16.99 6.13 -24.82
C ALA A 133 -17.99 5.03 -24.41
N ASP A 134 -17.51 3.80 -24.14
CA ASP A 134 -18.33 2.72 -23.58
C ASP A 134 -18.55 2.93 -22.07
N PRO A 135 -19.81 3.03 -21.58
CA PRO A 135 -20.11 3.14 -20.15
C PRO A 135 -19.41 2.08 -19.27
N LYS A 136 -19.28 0.84 -19.78
CA LYS A 136 -18.61 -0.24 -19.04
C LYS A 136 -17.10 0.00 -18.97
N GLY A 137 -16.50 0.47 -20.06
CA GLY A 137 -15.09 0.81 -20.14
C GLY A 137 -14.73 2.00 -19.25
N LEU A 138 -15.55 3.06 -19.24
CA LEU A 138 -15.42 4.20 -18.35
C LEU A 138 -15.47 3.79 -16.87
N ALA A 139 -16.51 3.05 -16.46
CA ALA A 139 -16.64 2.58 -15.08
C ALA A 139 -15.49 1.66 -14.68
N ALA A 140 -14.97 0.83 -15.60
CA ALA A 140 -13.81 -0.01 -15.35
C ALA A 140 -12.50 0.78 -15.22
N ALA A 141 -12.31 1.84 -16.02
CA ALA A 141 -11.18 2.75 -15.91
C ALA A 141 -11.23 3.48 -14.56
N TYR A 142 -12.40 4.01 -14.19
CA TYR A 142 -12.63 4.66 -12.90
C TYR A 142 -12.27 3.76 -11.72
N ARG A 143 -12.85 2.56 -11.65
CA ARG A 143 -12.52 1.57 -10.59
C ARG A 143 -11.03 1.26 -10.53
N LYS A 144 -10.37 1.18 -11.68
CA LYS A 144 -8.93 0.91 -11.74
C LYS A 144 -8.12 2.06 -11.14
N LEU A 145 -8.48 3.32 -11.40
CA LEU A 145 -7.83 4.47 -10.79
C LEU A 145 -8.02 4.47 -9.26
N ARG A 146 -9.23 4.14 -8.79
CA ARG A 146 -9.52 4.01 -7.35
C ARG A 146 -8.70 2.90 -6.68
N LEU A 147 -8.59 1.74 -7.31
CA LEU A 147 -7.76 0.64 -6.82
C LEU A 147 -6.26 0.95 -6.88
N ALA A 148 -5.84 1.80 -7.83
CA ALA A 148 -4.49 2.34 -7.92
C ALA A 148 -4.21 3.44 -6.88
N GLY A 149 -5.23 3.92 -6.15
CA GLY A 149 -5.10 4.82 -5.02
C GLY A 149 -5.12 6.31 -5.36
N PHE A 150 -5.66 6.67 -6.52
CA PHE A 150 -5.88 8.06 -6.90
C PHE A 150 -7.14 8.63 -6.25
N SER A 151 -7.16 9.95 -6.04
CA SER A 151 -8.32 10.65 -5.52
C SER A 151 -9.51 10.60 -6.50
N SER A 152 -10.74 10.70 -5.96
CA SER A 152 -11.97 10.75 -6.76
C SER A 152 -11.94 11.87 -7.79
N GLY A 153 -11.82 13.10 -7.29
CA GLY A 153 -11.97 14.30 -8.09
C GLY A 153 -10.95 14.35 -9.22
N ASN A 154 -9.68 14.05 -8.94
CA ASN A 154 -8.66 14.06 -9.99
C ASN A 154 -8.85 12.89 -10.97
N SER A 155 -9.33 11.73 -10.51
CA SER A 155 -9.68 10.63 -11.42
C SER A 155 -10.80 11.02 -12.38
N LEU A 156 -11.89 11.60 -11.86
CA LEU A 156 -13.02 12.06 -12.67
C LEU A 156 -12.61 13.19 -13.63
N ARG A 157 -11.81 14.16 -13.16
CA ARG A 157 -11.28 15.26 -14.00
C ARG A 157 -10.50 14.75 -15.19
N VAL A 158 -9.56 13.82 -15.00
CA VAL A 158 -8.78 13.25 -16.12
C VAL A 158 -9.66 12.41 -17.04
N LEU A 159 -10.62 11.65 -16.51
CA LEU A 159 -11.55 10.92 -17.35
C LEU A 159 -12.44 11.86 -18.17
N LYS A 160 -12.94 12.97 -17.59
CA LYS A 160 -13.71 14.04 -18.29
C LYS A 160 -12.91 14.65 -19.46
N GLN A 161 -11.60 14.83 -19.32
CA GLN A 161 -10.75 15.33 -20.42
C GLN A 161 -10.62 14.36 -21.60
N HIS A 162 -10.80 13.06 -21.37
CA HIS A 162 -10.63 12.03 -22.40
C HIS A 162 -11.94 11.39 -22.87
N ALA A 163 -13.01 11.53 -22.10
CA ALA A 163 -14.33 10.96 -22.39
C ALA A 163 -15.24 12.04 -23.01
N GLY A 164 -15.94 11.69 -24.09
CA GLY A 164 -16.98 12.55 -24.67
C GLY A 164 -18.36 12.39 -24.01
N ASN A 165 -18.45 11.83 -22.80
CA ASN A 165 -19.71 11.45 -22.15
C ASN A 165 -19.77 11.99 -20.70
N GLU A 166 -20.26 13.22 -20.57
CA GLU A 166 -20.28 14.02 -19.33
C GLU A 166 -21.33 13.53 -18.32
N GLU A 167 -22.50 13.10 -18.80
CA GLU A 167 -23.63 12.63 -17.99
C GLU A 167 -23.30 11.39 -17.14
N LEU A 168 -22.51 10.46 -17.70
CA LEU A 168 -22.06 9.26 -16.98
C LEU A 168 -21.03 9.60 -15.89
N LEU A 169 -20.23 10.64 -16.08
CA LEU A 169 -19.23 11.06 -15.11
C LEU A 169 -19.89 11.73 -13.90
N ASP A 170 -20.91 12.53 -14.13
CA ASP A 170 -21.71 13.16 -13.07
C ASP A 170 -22.46 12.11 -12.23
N SER A 171 -22.89 11.01 -12.86
CA SER A 171 -23.47 9.87 -12.15
C SER A 171 -22.49 9.18 -11.20
N LEU A 172 -21.21 9.08 -11.58
CA LEU A 172 -20.16 8.47 -10.76
C LEU A 172 -19.70 9.41 -9.63
N GLU A 173 -19.65 10.72 -9.90
CA GLU A 173 -19.37 11.77 -8.92
C GLU A 173 -20.44 11.77 -7.81
N SER A 174 -21.72 11.80 -8.22
CA SER A 174 -22.86 11.76 -7.30
C SER A 174 -22.93 10.47 -6.48
N ALA A 175 -22.54 9.33 -7.06
CA ALA A 175 -22.51 8.05 -6.34
C ALA A 175 -21.44 8.00 -5.24
N GLU A 176 -20.40 8.85 -5.31
CA GLU A 176 -19.36 8.95 -4.30
C GLU A 176 -19.59 10.05 -3.27
N GLU A 177 -20.34 11.10 -3.60
CA GLU A 177 -20.72 12.16 -2.68
C GLU A 177 -21.79 11.74 -1.67
N LEU A 178 -22.50 10.62 -1.93
CA LEU A 178 -23.34 10.01 -0.91
C LEU A 178 -22.46 9.64 0.29
N PRO A 179 -22.68 10.25 1.47
CA PRO A 179 -21.90 9.89 2.63
C PRO A 179 -22.10 8.40 2.84
N LEU A 180 -20.99 7.65 2.86
CA LEU A 180 -20.96 6.33 3.45
C LEU A 180 -21.60 6.52 4.82
N ALA A 181 -22.86 6.08 4.96
CA ALA A 181 -23.59 6.17 6.21
C ALA A 181 -22.60 5.79 7.30
N GLU A 182 -22.39 6.69 8.26
CA GLU A 182 -21.59 6.42 9.43
C GLU A 182 -21.90 4.99 9.83
N ASN A 183 -20.90 4.11 9.77
CA ASN A 183 -21.02 2.83 10.42
C ASN A 183 -21.09 3.17 11.91
N SER A 184 -22.30 3.51 12.36
CA SER A 184 -22.68 3.62 13.75
C SER A 184 -22.38 2.25 14.33
N HIS A 185 -21.23 2.15 14.97
CA HIS A 185 -20.85 1.01 15.78
C HIS A 185 -21.87 0.97 16.93
N PRO A 186 -22.80 0.00 16.98
CA PRO A 186 -23.70 -0.09 18.10
C PRO A 186 -23.03 -1.03 19.09
N ASP A 187 -22.05 -0.54 19.85
CA ASP A 187 -21.54 -1.25 21.03
C ASP A 187 -20.76 -0.27 21.92
N ASP A 188 -21.53 0.51 22.68
CA ASP A 188 -21.12 1.01 23.98
C ASP A 188 -22.38 1.01 24.86
N THR A 189 -22.68 -0.15 25.44
CA THR A 189 -23.57 -0.23 26.60
C THR A 189 -22.71 0.06 27.84
N PRO A 190 -23.09 1.00 28.73
CA PRO A 190 -22.32 1.26 29.93
C PRO A 190 -22.47 0.10 30.90
N SER A 191 -21.33 -0.42 31.36
CA SER A 191 -21.22 -1.29 32.52
C SER A 191 -21.94 -0.68 33.73
N TYR A 192 -22.84 -1.45 34.35
CA TYR A 192 -23.26 -1.30 35.75
C TYR A 192 -22.80 -2.53 36.52
#